data_AF-A0A933HBA6-F1
#
_entry.id   AF-A0A933HBA6-F1
#
_cell.length_a   1.000
_cell.length_b   1.000
_cell.length_c   1.000
_cell.angle_alpha   90.00
_cell.angle_beta   90.00
_cell.angle_gamma   90.00
#
_symmetry.space_group_name_H-M   'P 1'
#
loop_
_entity.id
_entity.type
_entity.pdbx_description
1 polymer ?
#
loop_
_entity_poly.entity_id
_entity_poly.type
_entity_poly.pdbx_seq_one_letter_code
_entity_poly.pdbx_strand_id
1 'polypeptide(L)'
;MNRIKTTLIMSACLWFFAGTAGAAVFRKAQMDEIACSAKKTQLFYYYLSTERDAKITNSKMKCGEKTLSIKIPGWVDSSVSQMLSKKAWRDPEEGEISEAALWQTAISIIYEFLDVTQKTFPPEIGGAGIAPGLLVKEYSDIRIRYQMSLDRLYRARLADSMEGRGRSLLAIFSLILREMESIADALSSTNAKSYAESASAVAVLSQDAFSLMFKTPRQHEPPMPTSRSEQVIQFVLKILGIILVFLGVRIFFVLNQLKTEQIMQDYATKVSRWTDDFSRQFLEVKVHYLVMLPLGLFALMGLLTFSLPAFFILTLIGLYSGLKMPGMVLNFLKNRRGKQVDGQLMDALILLSNSLKSGLDIVQGFEMVSKDLLPPISDEFGLVIKNYQLGMPFEKALGVMEERIASKMLAYMIRAIVLQRQMGGNLTKVFERILIDIREESKLEEKTKALTAQQRIQSIVVAIMPWILVSIMFLLQPQVMIRYYSSGLGILTLFFAVVWISIGMKIVSALGKIRV
;
A
#
# COMPACT_ATOMS: atom_id res chain seq x y z
N MET A 1 30.64 -6.40 66.06
CA MET A 1 29.68 -5.92 67.07
C MET A 1 29.33 -4.43 66.91
N ASN A 2 29.39 -3.71 65.77
CA ASN A 2 29.15 -3.97 64.34
C ASN A 2 27.95 -4.87 64.03
N ARG A 3 26.93 -4.25 63.39
CA ARG A 3 25.75 -4.78 62.67
C ARG A 3 24.37 -4.96 63.34
N ILE A 4 24.18 -4.72 64.65
CA ILE A 4 22.82 -4.87 65.25
C ILE A 4 22.24 -3.56 65.83
N LYS A 5 23.05 -2.55 66.18
CA LYS A 5 22.53 -1.29 66.76
C LYS A 5 22.18 -0.20 65.73
N THR A 6 22.73 -0.24 64.53
CA THR A 6 22.45 0.75 63.48
C THR A 6 21.21 0.45 62.64
N THR A 7 20.68 -0.77 62.71
CA THR A 7 19.45 -1.18 62.01
C THR A 7 18.16 -0.86 62.77
N LEU A 8 18.22 -0.60 64.08
CA LEU A 8 17.03 -0.29 64.90
C LEU A 8 16.74 1.22 65.01
N ILE A 9 17.75 2.08 64.91
CA ILE A 9 17.55 3.54 65.01
C ILE A 9 17.26 4.16 63.63
N MET A 10 17.74 3.55 62.54
CA MET A 10 17.41 3.99 61.17
C MET A 10 16.10 3.40 60.63
N SER A 11 15.45 2.51 61.38
CA SER A 11 14.06 2.07 61.12
C SER A 11 13.02 2.90 61.88
N ALA A 12 13.41 3.69 62.88
CA ALA A 12 12.51 4.55 63.64
C ALA A 12 12.32 5.95 63.02
N CYS A 13 13.21 6.37 62.10
CA CYS A 13 13.05 7.63 61.36
C CYS A 13 12.26 7.50 60.06
N LEU A 14 11.91 6.28 59.63
CA LEU A 14 11.07 6.03 58.44
C LEU A 14 9.58 5.85 58.77
N TRP A 15 9.21 5.94 60.04
CA TRP A 15 7.81 5.86 60.49
C TRP A 15 7.22 7.23 60.88
N PHE A 16 7.95 8.33 60.68
CA PHE A 16 7.46 9.69 60.97
C PHE A 16 7.01 10.49 59.73
N PHE A 17 6.95 9.84 58.56
CA PHE A 17 6.32 10.40 57.35
C PHE A 17 5.34 9.40 56.73
N ALA A 18 4.61 8.66 57.57
CA ALA A 18 3.38 8.02 57.16
C ALA A 18 2.23 8.98 57.46
N GLY A 19 1.70 9.62 56.41
CA GLY A 19 0.35 10.19 56.42
C GLY A 19 0.24 11.68 56.74
N THR A 20 0.59 12.53 55.78
CA THR A 20 -0.18 13.73 55.39
C THR A 20 0.44 14.31 54.12
N ALA A 21 0.21 13.68 52.96
CA ALA A 21 0.55 14.27 51.67
C ALA A 21 -0.37 13.68 50.60
N GLY A 22 -1.68 13.90 50.74
CA GLY A 22 -2.58 13.87 49.59
C GLY A 22 -2.17 15.03 48.69
N ALA A 23 -1.19 14.81 47.80
CA ALA A 23 -0.88 15.76 46.76
C ALA A 23 -2.17 15.98 45.95
N ALA A 24 -2.67 17.20 45.93
CA ALA A 24 -3.83 17.57 45.13
C ALA A 24 -3.58 17.13 43.68
N VAL A 25 -4.31 16.10 43.24
CA VAL A 25 -4.13 15.49 41.90
C VAL A 25 -4.46 16.52 40.80
N PHE A 26 -5.39 17.44 41.08
CA PHE A 26 -5.82 18.49 40.19
C PHE A 26 -5.33 19.87 40.62
N ARG A 27 -4.99 20.72 39.65
CA ARG A 27 -4.80 22.17 39.88
C ARG A 27 -6.17 22.85 40.07
N LYS A 28 -6.21 23.97 40.79
CA LYS A 28 -7.44 24.75 41.01
C LYS A 28 -8.19 25.07 39.70
N ALA A 29 -7.47 25.50 38.67
CA ALA A 29 -8.05 25.78 37.35
C ALA A 29 -8.72 24.54 36.71
N GLN A 30 -8.14 23.35 36.87
CA GLN A 30 -8.73 22.10 36.34
C GLN A 30 -9.99 21.72 37.12
N MET A 31 -10.00 21.90 38.44
CA MET A 31 -11.18 21.64 39.27
C MET A 31 -12.35 22.57 38.90
N ASP A 32 -12.08 23.87 38.72
CA ASP A 32 -13.07 24.85 38.27
C ASP A 32 -13.61 24.52 36.86
N GLU A 33 -12.74 24.04 35.97
CA GLU A 33 -13.10 23.64 34.61
C GLU A 33 -13.99 22.39 34.57
N ILE A 34 -13.65 21.35 35.35
CA ILE A 34 -14.46 20.12 35.48
C ILE A 34 -15.83 20.44 36.09
N ALA A 35 -15.88 21.22 37.17
CA ALA A 35 -17.14 21.63 37.80
C ALA A 35 -18.01 22.47 36.86
N CYS A 36 -17.39 23.37 36.08
CA CYS A 36 -18.10 24.12 35.04
C CYS A 36 -18.63 23.22 33.93
N SER A 37 -17.83 22.24 33.49
CA SER A 37 -18.25 21.31 32.45
C SER A 37 -19.41 20.43 32.89
N ALA A 38 -19.41 19.96 34.14
CA ALA A 38 -20.50 19.16 34.68
C ALA A 38 -21.84 19.92 34.62
N LYS A 39 -21.85 21.19 35.04
CA LYS A 39 -23.05 22.05 34.96
C LYS A 39 -23.49 22.29 33.51
N LYS A 40 -22.57 22.52 32.58
CA LYS A 40 -22.87 22.68 31.14
C LYS A 40 -23.45 21.39 30.54
N THR A 41 -22.88 20.24 30.89
CA THR A 41 -23.34 18.91 30.43
C THR A 41 -24.72 18.59 30.99
N GLN A 42 -24.97 18.95 32.26
CA GLN A 42 -26.29 18.85 32.87
C GLN A 42 -27.33 19.75 32.16
N LEU A 43 -26.96 20.99 31.83
CA LEU A 43 -27.81 21.87 31.01
C LEU A 43 -28.06 21.29 29.61
N PHE A 44 -27.05 20.68 28.99
CA PHE A 44 -27.20 20.01 27.70
C PHE A 44 -28.24 18.88 27.78
N TYR A 45 -28.18 18.05 28.82
CA TYR A 45 -29.16 17.00 29.05
C TYR A 45 -30.60 17.56 29.12
N TYR A 46 -30.80 18.64 29.87
CA TYR A 46 -32.11 19.29 30.00
C TYR A 46 -32.58 20.02 28.74
N TYR A 47 -31.68 20.45 27.87
CA TYR A 47 -32.10 21.05 26.59
C TYR A 47 -32.77 20.04 25.66
N LEU A 48 -32.49 18.76 25.85
CA LEU A 48 -33.09 17.66 25.08
C LEU A 48 -34.24 16.95 25.82
N SER A 49 -34.59 17.37 27.05
CA SER A 49 -35.65 16.73 27.85
C SER A 49 -37.05 17.18 27.47
N THR A 50 -38.02 16.31 27.72
CA THR A 50 -39.46 16.56 27.54
C THR A 50 -39.99 17.62 28.48
N GLU A 51 -39.55 17.60 29.75
CA GLU A 51 -39.92 18.57 30.78
C GLU A 51 -38.82 19.65 30.86
N ARG A 52 -39.16 20.87 30.42
CA ARG A 52 -38.27 22.04 30.49
C ARG A 52 -38.80 22.99 31.55
N ASP A 53 -38.23 22.93 32.74
CA ASP A 53 -38.55 23.86 33.83
C ASP A 53 -38.22 25.31 33.43
N ALA A 54 -39.12 26.25 33.72
CA ALA A 54 -38.96 27.68 33.39
C ALA A 54 -37.70 28.33 34.01
N LYS A 55 -37.12 27.70 35.04
CA LYS A 55 -35.86 28.13 35.68
C LYS A 55 -34.60 27.80 34.86
N ILE A 56 -34.67 26.86 33.91
CA ILE A 56 -33.53 26.41 33.09
C ILE A 56 -33.36 27.30 31.84
N THR A 57 -34.43 27.95 31.39
CA THR A 57 -34.49 28.80 30.18
C THR A 57 -33.61 30.06 30.27
N ASN A 58 -33.33 30.55 31.48
CA ASN A 58 -32.49 31.73 31.76
C ASN A 58 -31.57 31.48 32.98
N SER A 59 -30.82 30.38 32.98
CA SER A 59 -29.93 30.06 34.08
C SER A 59 -28.69 30.97 34.07
N LYS A 60 -28.42 31.62 35.22
CA LYS A 60 -27.15 32.28 35.52
C LYS A 60 -26.27 31.26 36.23
N MET A 61 -25.24 30.76 35.56
CA MET A 61 -24.29 29.83 36.16
C MET A 61 -22.98 30.53 36.51
N LYS A 62 -22.42 30.18 37.67
CA LYS A 62 -21.05 30.56 38.05
C LYS A 62 -20.10 29.44 37.65
N CYS A 63 -19.11 29.78 36.82
CA CYS A 63 -17.99 28.92 36.46
C CYS A 63 -16.70 29.63 36.89
N GLY A 64 -16.10 29.17 37.99
CA GLY A 64 -15.02 29.90 38.66
C GLY A 64 -15.45 31.33 39.00
N GLU A 65 -14.67 32.32 38.55
CA GLU A 65 -14.94 33.75 38.79
C GLU A 65 -15.94 34.39 37.80
N LYS A 66 -16.35 33.66 36.74
CA LYS A 66 -17.21 34.20 35.67
C LYS A 66 -18.67 33.80 35.88
N THR A 67 -19.58 34.78 35.85
CA THR A 67 -21.03 34.53 35.79
C THR A 67 -21.48 34.57 34.34
N LEU A 68 -21.94 33.43 33.83
CA LEU A 68 -22.41 33.27 32.44
C LEU A 68 -23.94 33.24 32.43
N SER A 69 -24.55 34.13 31.65
CA SER A 69 -25.97 34.08 31.33
C SER A 69 -26.13 33.36 29.99
N ILE A 70 -26.68 32.15 30.02
CA ILE A 70 -26.88 31.34 28.81
C ILE A 70 -28.36 31.36 28.45
N LYS A 71 -28.66 31.74 27.20
CA LYS A 71 -29.99 31.64 26.60
C LYS A 71 -30.05 30.39 25.73
N ILE A 72 -31.19 29.70 25.73
CA ILE A 72 -31.40 28.53 24.87
C ILE A 72 -31.28 28.95 23.39
N PRO A 73 -30.54 28.19 22.55
CA PRO A 73 -30.52 28.42 21.10
C PRO A 73 -31.89 28.19 20.47
N GLY A 74 -32.34 29.06 19.57
CA GLY A 74 -33.68 28.99 18.97
C GLY A 74 -33.99 27.70 18.19
N TRP A 75 -32.97 26.98 17.72
CA TRP A 75 -33.15 25.69 17.06
C TRP A 75 -33.57 24.57 18.00
N VAL A 76 -33.25 24.68 19.29
CA VAL A 76 -33.58 23.66 20.29
C VAL A 76 -35.10 23.57 20.41
N ASP A 77 -35.79 24.71 20.43
CA ASP A 77 -37.25 24.75 20.51
C ASP A 77 -37.95 24.15 19.27
N SER A 78 -37.39 24.37 18.07
CA SER A 78 -37.96 23.84 16.83
C SER A 78 -37.62 22.36 16.60
N SER A 79 -36.37 21.97 16.81
CA SER A 79 -35.85 20.65 16.42
C SER A 79 -36.08 19.57 17.48
N VAL A 80 -36.02 19.90 18.77
CA VAL A 80 -36.16 18.89 19.83
C VAL A 80 -37.57 18.29 19.86
N SER A 81 -38.59 19.08 19.54
CA SER A 81 -39.97 18.56 19.39
C SER A 81 -40.06 17.48 18.30
N GLN A 82 -39.37 17.68 17.17
CA GLN A 82 -39.29 16.69 16.09
C GLN A 82 -38.46 15.46 16.53
N MET A 83 -37.34 15.67 17.21
CA MET A 83 -36.49 14.59 17.73
C MET A 83 -37.20 13.71 18.76
N LEU A 84 -38.09 14.27 19.58
CA LEU A 84 -38.91 13.51 20.54
C LEU A 84 -39.96 12.65 19.85
N SER A 85 -40.53 13.12 18.74
CA SER A 85 -41.53 12.37 17.98
C SER A 85 -40.93 11.23 17.13
N LYS A 86 -39.65 11.35 16.75
CA LYS A 86 -38.99 10.41 15.85
C LYS A 86 -38.39 9.24 16.62
N LYS A 87 -38.91 8.05 16.37
CA LYS A 87 -38.42 6.79 16.94
C LYS A 87 -37.19 6.33 16.16
N ALA A 88 -36.02 6.42 16.78
CA ALA A 88 -34.74 6.23 16.11
C ALA A 88 -34.09 4.87 16.42
N TRP A 89 -34.48 4.23 17.52
CA TRP A 89 -33.93 2.95 17.96
C TRP A 89 -34.99 2.08 18.61
N ARG A 90 -34.82 0.75 18.52
CA ARG A 90 -35.70 -0.22 19.17
C ARG A 90 -34.83 -1.19 19.97
N ASP A 91 -35.01 -1.19 21.28
CA ASP A 91 -34.36 -2.10 22.21
C ASP A 91 -35.36 -3.20 22.62
N PRO A 92 -34.96 -4.49 22.65
CA PRO A 92 -35.80 -5.57 23.15
C PRO A 92 -36.33 -5.36 24.58
N GLU A 93 -35.58 -4.67 25.44
CA GLU A 93 -35.93 -4.48 26.86
C GLU A 93 -36.56 -3.11 27.14
N GLU A 94 -36.07 -2.04 26.51
CA GLU A 94 -36.50 -0.64 26.76
C GLU A 94 -37.59 -0.16 25.78
N GLY A 95 -37.91 -0.93 24.73
CA GLY A 95 -38.90 -0.56 23.72
C GLY A 95 -38.37 0.41 22.67
N GLU A 96 -39.24 1.27 22.13
CA GLU A 96 -38.86 2.23 21.09
C GLU A 96 -38.36 3.55 21.69
N ILE A 97 -37.11 3.90 21.41
CA ILE A 97 -36.41 5.06 21.95
C ILE A 97 -36.41 6.20 20.94
N SER A 98 -36.73 7.42 21.40
CA SER A 98 -36.72 8.62 20.56
C SER A 98 -35.30 9.09 20.23
N GLU A 99 -35.15 9.85 19.15
CA GLU A 99 -33.87 10.44 18.76
C GLU A 99 -33.28 11.31 19.87
N ALA A 100 -34.10 12.15 20.52
CA ALA A 100 -33.65 12.98 21.64
C ALA A 100 -33.18 12.15 22.84
N ALA A 101 -33.90 11.09 23.19
CA ALA A 101 -33.55 10.21 24.31
C ALA A 101 -32.19 9.52 24.10
N LEU A 102 -31.87 9.08 22.88
CA LEU A 102 -30.56 8.48 22.57
C LEU A 102 -29.40 9.44 22.83
N TRP A 103 -29.55 10.72 22.45
CA TRP A 103 -28.55 11.74 22.72
C TRP A 103 -28.46 12.04 24.22
N GLN A 104 -29.60 12.10 24.92
CA GLN A 104 -29.64 12.30 26.37
C GLN A 104 -28.90 11.22 27.14
N THR A 105 -29.06 9.94 26.76
CA THR A 105 -28.35 8.84 27.42
C THR A 105 -26.84 9.04 27.39
N ALA A 106 -26.27 9.36 26.21
CA ALA A 106 -24.84 9.59 26.08
C ALA A 106 -24.37 10.80 26.94
N ILE A 107 -25.14 11.90 26.92
CA ILE A 107 -24.83 13.11 27.68
C ILE A 107 -24.92 12.87 29.20
N SER A 108 -25.94 12.11 29.64
CA SER A 108 -26.13 11.76 31.05
C SER A 108 -24.95 10.97 31.60
N ILE A 109 -24.39 10.05 30.80
CA ILE A 109 -23.22 9.26 31.22
C ILE A 109 -21.96 10.14 31.31
N ILE A 110 -21.80 11.13 30.42
CA ILE A 110 -20.72 12.13 30.53
C ILE A 110 -20.89 12.97 31.81
N TYR A 111 -22.11 13.36 32.16
CA TYR A 111 -22.37 14.06 33.42
C TYR A 111 -22.02 13.20 34.64
N GLU A 112 -22.46 11.94 34.66
CA GLU A 112 -22.13 10.98 35.72
C GLU A 112 -20.62 10.81 35.88
N PHE A 113 -19.88 10.71 34.75
CA PHE A 113 -18.41 10.68 34.76
C PHE A 113 -17.82 11.92 35.46
N LEU A 114 -18.30 13.12 35.12
CA LEU A 114 -17.81 14.38 35.70
C LEU A 114 -18.22 14.52 37.17
N ASP A 115 -19.34 13.96 37.59
CA ASP A 115 -19.78 13.90 38.99
C ASP A 115 -18.88 12.96 39.81
N VAL A 116 -18.62 11.75 39.31
CA VAL A 116 -17.68 10.81 39.94
C VAL A 116 -16.28 11.43 40.06
N THR A 117 -15.84 12.16 39.04
CA THR A 117 -14.56 12.87 39.07
C THR A 117 -14.53 13.98 40.12
N GLN A 118 -15.62 14.71 40.32
CA GLN A 118 -15.71 15.73 41.38
C GLN A 118 -15.59 15.14 42.80
N LYS A 119 -15.99 13.89 43.00
CA LYS A 119 -15.82 13.21 44.30
C LYS A 119 -14.34 13.04 44.69
N THR A 120 -13.43 13.08 43.71
CA THR A 120 -11.97 13.04 43.96
C THR A 120 -11.37 14.38 44.38
N PHE A 121 -12.15 15.46 44.35
CA PHE A 121 -11.67 16.78 44.76
C PHE A 121 -11.50 16.88 46.28
N PRO A 122 -10.63 17.79 46.75
CA PRO A 122 -10.50 18.07 48.18
C PRO A 122 -11.85 18.53 48.78
N PRO A 123 -12.12 18.18 50.05
CA PRO A 123 -13.37 18.58 50.73
C PRO A 123 -13.54 20.10 50.84
N GLU A 124 -12.46 20.87 50.77
CA GLU A 124 -12.49 22.35 50.78
C GLU A 124 -13.26 22.97 49.60
N ILE A 125 -13.37 22.26 48.47
CA ILE A 125 -14.04 22.73 47.24
C ILE A 125 -15.36 21.98 47.01
N GLY A 126 -15.81 21.17 47.99
CA GLY A 126 -17.05 20.40 47.92
C GLY A 126 -16.92 18.99 47.32
N GLY A 127 -15.69 18.46 47.22
CA GLY A 127 -15.44 17.05 46.88
C GLY A 127 -15.48 16.12 48.09
N ALA A 128 -15.42 14.81 47.86
CA ALA A 128 -15.40 13.81 48.92
C ALA A 128 -13.97 13.35 49.31
N GLY A 129 -12.93 13.86 48.64
CA GLY A 129 -11.53 13.51 48.88
C GLY A 129 -11.18 12.06 48.57
N ILE A 130 -11.98 11.37 47.74
CA ILE A 130 -11.79 9.95 47.44
C ILE A 130 -10.60 9.76 46.51
N ALA A 131 -9.73 8.81 46.83
CA ALA A 131 -8.59 8.47 45.97
C ALA A 131 -9.08 7.90 44.62
N PRO A 132 -8.56 8.37 43.47
CA PRO A 132 -9.01 7.91 42.15
C PRO A 132 -8.93 6.39 41.95
N GLY A 133 -7.94 5.73 42.57
CA GLY A 133 -7.77 4.27 42.50
C GLY A 133 -8.90 3.47 43.16
N LEU A 134 -9.71 4.09 44.03
CA LEU A 134 -10.89 3.44 44.61
C LEU A 134 -12.12 3.51 43.69
N LEU A 135 -12.09 4.35 42.66
CA LEU A 135 -13.20 4.57 41.73
C LEU A 135 -13.01 3.84 40.39
N VAL A 136 -12.04 2.92 40.31
CA VAL A 136 -11.70 2.19 39.07
C VAL A 136 -12.90 1.45 38.50
N LYS A 137 -13.72 0.85 39.36
CA LYS A 137 -14.92 0.12 38.96
C LYS A 137 -15.95 1.07 38.36
N GLU A 138 -16.25 2.17 39.04
CA GLU A 138 -17.19 3.20 38.60
C GLU A 138 -16.77 3.78 37.25
N TYR A 139 -15.48 4.11 37.07
CA TYR A 139 -14.96 4.60 35.79
C TYR A 139 -15.09 3.56 34.66
N SER A 140 -14.80 2.29 34.94
CA SER A 140 -14.94 1.22 33.96
C SER A 140 -16.40 1.02 33.53
N ASP A 141 -17.32 1.00 34.50
CA ASP A 141 -18.76 0.82 34.24
C ASP A 141 -19.33 1.99 33.44
N ILE A 142 -18.95 3.23 33.78
CA ILE A 142 -19.31 4.44 33.05
C ILE A 142 -18.78 4.39 31.61
N ARG A 143 -17.51 4.02 31.41
CA ARG A 143 -16.91 3.92 30.08
C ARG A 143 -17.63 2.91 29.21
N ILE A 144 -17.92 1.71 29.73
CA ILE A 144 -18.62 0.66 28.99
C ILE A 144 -20.04 1.11 28.60
N ARG A 145 -20.80 1.70 29.53
CA ARG A 145 -22.12 2.27 29.21
C ARG A 145 -22.03 3.38 28.18
N TYR A 146 -21.02 4.25 28.27
CA TYR A 146 -20.81 5.33 27.31
C TYR A 146 -20.51 4.79 25.91
N GLN A 147 -19.63 3.79 25.81
CA GLN A 147 -19.31 3.10 24.56
C GLN A 147 -20.55 2.48 23.91
N MET A 148 -21.38 1.78 24.68
CA MET A 148 -22.64 1.21 24.19
C MET A 148 -23.60 2.30 23.72
N SER A 149 -23.74 3.40 24.47
CA SER A 149 -24.58 4.53 24.07
C SER A 149 -24.10 5.19 22.77
N LEU A 150 -22.79 5.29 22.58
CA LEU A 150 -22.19 5.87 21.39
C LEU A 150 -22.37 4.97 20.16
N ASP A 151 -22.23 3.65 20.32
CA ASP A 151 -22.51 2.68 19.26
C ASP A 151 -23.98 2.73 18.82
N ARG A 152 -24.93 2.86 19.76
CA ARG A 152 -26.36 3.09 19.45
C ARG A 152 -26.53 4.34 18.57
N LEU A 153 -25.87 5.46 18.90
CA LEU A 153 -25.93 6.70 18.11
C LEU A 153 -25.39 6.54 16.68
N TYR A 154 -24.26 5.82 16.51
CA TYR A 154 -23.68 5.55 15.20
C TYR A 154 -24.59 4.64 14.35
N ARG A 155 -25.11 3.56 14.94
CA ARG A 155 -25.99 2.60 14.24
C ARG A 155 -27.34 3.22 13.87
N ALA A 156 -27.87 4.12 14.70
CA ALA A 156 -29.08 4.89 14.39
C ALA A 156 -28.88 5.96 13.29
N ARG A 157 -27.66 6.11 12.74
CA ARG A 157 -27.32 7.05 11.66
C ARG A 157 -27.69 8.51 11.97
N LEU A 158 -27.55 8.93 13.23
CA LEU A 158 -27.91 10.27 13.70
C LEU A 158 -26.88 11.36 13.34
N ALA A 159 -26.05 11.10 12.34
CA ALA A 159 -25.05 12.04 11.83
C ALA A 159 -25.67 13.38 11.41
N ASP A 160 -26.85 13.36 10.78
CA ASP A 160 -27.51 14.56 10.27
C ASP A 160 -28.50 15.18 11.27
N SER A 161 -28.53 14.66 12.50
CA SER A 161 -29.32 15.16 13.62
C SER A 161 -28.89 16.58 14.07
N MET A 162 -29.74 17.25 14.87
CA MET A 162 -29.49 18.60 15.44
C MET A 162 -29.19 19.67 14.37
N GLU A 163 -29.95 19.67 13.27
CA GLU A 163 -29.76 20.52 12.09
C GLU A 163 -28.40 20.34 11.39
N GLY A 164 -27.81 19.13 11.45
CA GLY A 164 -26.49 18.84 10.84
C GLY A 164 -25.30 19.01 11.79
N ARG A 165 -25.55 19.24 13.09
CA ARG A 165 -24.52 19.25 14.14
C ARG A 165 -24.13 17.86 14.64
N GLY A 166 -24.96 16.84 14.38
CA GLY A 166 -24.76 15.47 14.84
C GLY A 166 -23.37 14.89 14.53
N ARG A 167 -22.87 15.03 13.28
CA ARG A 167 -21.53 14.53 12.88
C ARG A 167 -20.40 15.09 13.73
N SER A 168 -20.43 16.40 13.98
CA SER A 168 -19.41 17.05 14.78
C SER A 168 -19.53 16.65 16.26
N LEU A 169 -20.76 16.45 16.76
CA LEU A 169 -20.97 15.96 18.11
C LEU A 169 -20.48 14.51 18.28
N LEU A 170 -20.76 13.62 17.33
CA LEU A 170 -20.26 12.23 17.32
C LEU A 170 -18.73 12.17 17.33
N ALA A 171 -18.07 13.05 16.58
CA ALA A 171 -16.63 13.15 16.59
C ALA A 171 -16.09 13.53 17.97
N ILE A 172 -16.67 14.56 18.62
CA ILE A 172 -16.29 14.95 19.99
C ILE A 172 -16.56 13.82 20.98
N PHE A 173 -17.71 13.15 20.86
CA PHE A 173 -18.06 12.03 21.74
C PHE A 173 -17.10 10.84 21.61
N SER A 174 -16.60 10.57 20.39
CA SER A 174 -15.57 9.54 20.18
C SER A 174 -14.23 9.91 20.81
N LEU A 175 -13.86 11.20 20.81
CA LEU A 175 -12.66 11.68 21.52
C LEU A 175 -12.83 11.55 23.04
N ILE A 176 -14.01 11.85 23.57
CA ILE A 176 -14.33 11.66 25.00
C ILE A 176 -14.16 10.18 25.38
N LEU A 177 -14.65 9.24 24.57
CA LEU A 177 -14.50 7.81 24.85
C LEU A 177 -13.01 7.41 24.92
N ARG A 178 -12.19 7.91 23.99
CA ARG A 178 -10.75 7.66 23.98
C ARG A 178 -10.06 8.20 25.24
N GLU A 179 -10.44 9.38 25.72
CA GLU A 179 -9.88 9.91 26.97
C GLU A 179 -10.36 9.13 28.20
N MET A 180 -11.60 8.60 28.21
CA MET A 180 -12.07 7.68 29.25
C MET A 180 -11.28 6.36 29.26
N GLU A 181 -10.83 5.87 28.10
CA GLU A 181 -9.91 4.72 28.02
C GLU A 181 -8.54 5.05 28.62
N SER A 182 -7.96 6.21 28.26
CA SER A 182 -6.68 6.70 28.82
C SER A 182 -6.71 6.80 30.35
N ILE A 183 -7.87 7.12 30.94
CA ILE A 183 -8.05 7.15 32.41
C ILE A 183 -7.92 5.76 33.02
N ALA A 184 -8.46 4.72 32.37
CA ALA A 184 -8.31 3.35 32.87
C ALA A 184 -6.83 2.93 32.88
N ASP A 185 -6.08 3.31 31.85
CA ASP A 185 -4.63 3.07 31.76
C ASP A 185 -3.87 3.88 32.84
N ALA A 186 -4.24 5.14 33.07
CA ALA A 186 -3.65 5.99 34.09
C ALA A 186 -3.90 5.47 35.51
N LEU A 187 -5.09 4.93 35.78
CA LEU A 187 -5.44 4.34 37.06
C LEU A 187 -4.72 3.01 37.28
N SER A 188 -4.57 2.18 36.25
CA SER A 188 -3.83 0.91 36.34
C SER A 188 -2.33 1.11 36.57
N SER A 189 -1.76 2.17 35.98
CA SER A 189 -0.36 2.56 36.13
C SER A 189 -0.09 3.46 37.36
N THR A 190 -1.12 3.77 38.16
CA THR A 190 -1.05 4.66 39.34
C THR A 190 -0.48 6.07 39.06
N ASN A 191 -0.57 6.54 37.81
CA ASN A 191 -0.02 7.82 37.40
C ASN A 191 -1.03 8.96 37.60
N ALA A 192 -0.94 9.64 38.74
CA ALA A 192 -1.84 10.74 39.11
C ALA A 192 -1.86 11.90 38.10
N LYS A 193 -0.72 12.19 37.44
CA LYS A 193 -0.64 13.27 36.43
C LYS A 193 -1.40 12.91 35.16
N SER A 194 -1.20 11.70 34.64
CA SER A 194 -1.90 11.22 33.44
C SER A 194 -3.41 11.14 33.69
N TYR A 195 -3.82 10.73 34.89
CA TYR A 195 -5.22 10.73 35.30
C TYR A 195 -5.81 12.15 35.28
N ALA A 196 -5.12 13.12 35.90
CA ALA A 196 -5.57 14.50 35.94
C ALA A 196 -5.69 15.14 34.55
N GLU A 197 -4.72 14.86 33.67
CA GLU A 197 -4.72 15.32 32.28
C GLU A 197 -5.89 14.75 31.49
N SER A 198 -6.08 13.43 31.48
CA SER A 198 -7.20 12.81 30.75
C SER A 198 -8.57 13.16 31.33
N ALA A 199 -8.73 13.24 32.65
CA ALA A 199 -9.98 13.69 33.27
C ALA A 199 -10.30 15.15 32.92
N SER A 200 -9.29 16.02 32.89
CA SER A 200 -9.46 17.41 32.42
C SER A 200 -9.77 17.49 30.92
N ALA A 201 -9.20 16.60 30.09
CA ALA A 201 -9.49 16.54 28.66
C ALA A 201 -10.95 16.14 28.39
N VAL A 202 -11.51 15.17 29.15
CA VAL A 202 -12.94 14.85 29.08
C VAL A 202 -13.81 16.06 29.44
N ALA A 203 -13.40 16.86 30.43
CA ALA A 203 -14.09 18.10 30.78
C ALA A 203 -14.03 19.15 29.66
N VAL A 204 -12.87 19.38 29.06
CA VAL A 204 -12.73 20.32 27.92
C VAL A 204 -13.60 19.88 26.74
N LEU A 205 -13.54 18.60 26.35
CA LEU A 205 -14.29 18.07 25.23
C LEU A 205 -15.81 18.13 25.45
N SER A 206 -16.27 17.90 26.68
CA SER A 206 -17.70 18.06 27.02
C SER A 206 -18.15 19.54 26.97
N GLN A 207 -17.26 20.49 27.30
CA GLN A 207 -17.54 21.91 27.05
C GLN A 207 -17.59 22.24 25.55
N ASP A 208 -16.71 21.65 24.75
CA ASP A 208 -16.71 21.82 23.29
C ASP A 208 -18.00 21.28 22.67
N ALA A 209 -18.46 20.10 23.10
CA ALA A 209 -19.74 19.52 22.70
C ALA A 209 -20.91 20.46 23.01
N PHE A 210 -20.94 21.03 24.22
CA PHE A 210 -21.94 22.02 24.61
C PHE A 210 -21.85 23.31 23.76
N SER A 211 -20.64 23.81 23.50
CA SER A 211 -20.42 25.01 22.68
C SER A 211 -20.93 24.85 21.25
N LEU A 212 -20.91 23.62 20.73
CA LEU A 212 -21.31 23.30 19.36
C LEU A 212 -22.80 23.55 19.12
N MET A 213 -23.64 23.46 20.17
CA MET A 213 -25.05 23.84 20.09
C MET A 213 -25.29 25.31 19.77
N PHE A 214 -24.33 26.18 20.10
CA PHE A 214 -24.43 27.63 19.85
C PHE A 214 -23.80 28.05 18.52
N LYS A 215 -23.11 27.14 17.83
CA LYS A 215 -22.52 27.40 16.50
C LYS A 215 -23.55 27.16 15.40
N THR A 216 -23.42 27.91 14.31
CA THR A 216 -24.25 27.73 13.11
C THR A 216 -23.99 26.35 12.49
N PRO A 217 -25.02 25.67 11.98
CA PRO A 217 -24.83 24.36 11.37
C PRO A 217 -23.99 24.47 10.09
N ARG A 218 -23.05 23.54 9.89
CA ARG A 218 -22.36 23.42 8.60
C ARG A 218 -23.33 22.77 7.62
N GLN A 219 -23.98 23.57 6.78
CA GLN A 219 -24.80 23.02 5.70
C GLN A 219 -23.90 22.22 4.74
N HIS A 220 -24.27 20.97 4.48
CA HIS A 220 -23.66 20.19 3.42
C HIS A 220 -24.24 20.69 2.10
N GLU A 221 -23.46 21.46 1.34
CA GLU A 221 -23.85 21.90 0.00
C GLU A 221 -23.67 20.71 -0.96
N PRO A 222 -24.74 20.09 -1.50
CA PRO A 222 -24.59 19.06 -2.51
C PRO A 222 -23.97 19.67 -3.77
N PRO A 223 -23.21 18.90 -4.58
CA PRO A 223 -22.70 19.40 -5.85
C PRO A 223 -23.88 19.90 -6.70
N MET A 224 -23.79 21.12 -7.22
CA MET A 224 -24.85 21.70 -8.05
C MET A 224 -25.22 20.72 -9.17
N PRO A 225 -26.51 20.43 -9.40
CA PRO A 225 -26.93 19.59 -10.51
C PRO A 225 -26.53 20.27 -11.81
N THR A 226 -25.58 19.67 -12.55
CA THR A 226 -25.15 20.18 -13.85
C THR A 226 -26.32 20.19 -14.82
N SER A 227 -26.54 21.31 -15.50
CA SER A 227 -27.61 21.41 -16.49
C SER A 227 -27.36 20.42 -17.64
N ARG A 228 -28.42 19.86 -18.22
CA ARG A 228 -28.33 18.99 -19.40
C ARG A 228 -27.59 19.68 -20.56
N SER A 229 -27.70 21.00 -20.67
CA SER A 229 -26.94 21.80 -21.64
C SER A 229 -25.44 21.83 -21.33
N GLU A 230 -25.02 21.96 -20.07
CA GLU A 230 -23.61 21.94 -19.67
C GLU A 230 -22.98 20.57 -19.93
N GLN A 231 -23.71 19.48 -19.66
CA GLN A 231 -23.23 18.13 -19.96
C GLN A 231 -23.02 17.92 -21.46
N VAL A 232 -23.94 18.42 -22.29
CA VAL A 232 -23.82 18.38 -23.75
C VAL A 232 -22.66 19.25 -24.23
N ILE A 233 -22.50 20.46 -23.71
CA ILE A 233 -21.38 21.36 -24.07
C ILE A 233 -20.04 20.72 -23.70
N GLN A 234 -19.91 20.15 -22.50
CA GLN A 234 -18.69 19.44 -22.10
C GLN A 234 -18.42 18.22 -22.98
N PHE A 235 -19.45 17.48 -23.37
CA PHE A 235 -19.32 16.34 -24.27
C PHE A 235 -18.87 16.77 -25.68
N VAL A 236 -19.48 17.82 -26.23
CA VAL A 236 -19.13 18.39 -27.54
C VAL A 236 -17.72 18.95 -27.53
N LEU A 237 -17.31 19.69 -26.48
CA LEU A 237 -15.94 20.20 -26.34
C LEU A 237 -14.90 19.07 -26.26
N LYS A 238 -15.22 17.96 -25.57
CA LYS A 238 -14.36 16.78 -25.55
C LYS A 238 -14.22 16.15 -26.94
N ILE A 239 -15.31 15.98 -27.67
CA ILE A 239 -15.29 15.44 -29.04
C ILE A 239 -14.52 16.37 -29.98
N LEU A 240 -14.77 17.68 -29.92
CA LEU A 240 -14.03 18.69 -30.69
C LEU A 240 -12.53 18.62 -30.41
N GLY A 241 -12.15 18.49 -29.14
CA GLY A 241 -10.76 18.29 -28.72
C GLY A 241 -10.14 17.02 -29.31
N ILE A 242 -10.86 15.90 -29.31
CA ILE A 242 -10.42 14.65 -29.96
C ILE A 242 -10.16 14.88 -31.46
N ILE A 243 -11.12 15.48 -32.17
CA ILE A 243 -11.01 15.74 -33.61
C ILE A 243 -9.78 16.63 -33.91
N LEU A 244 -9.59 17.72 -33.17
CA LEU A 244 -8.48 18.64 -33.35
C LEU A 244 -7.12 17.96 -33.20
N VAL A 245 -6.96 17.07 -32.20
CA VAL A 245 -5.68 16.38 -32.02
C VAL A 245 -5.43 15.35 -33.12
N PHE A 246 -6.44 14.59 -33.56
CA PHE A 246 -6.30 13.69 -34.71
C PHE A 246 -5.90 14.46 -35.99
N LEU A 247 -6.48 15.63 -36.20
CA LEU A 247 -6.15 16.51 -37.32
C LEU A 247 -4.70 17.02 -37.20
N GLY A 248 -4.26 17.41 -36.00
CA GLY A 248 -2.88 17.81 -35.71
C GLY A 248 -1.86 16.70 -35.94
N VAL A 249 -2.13 15.48 -35.48
CA VAL A 249 -1.28 14.31 -35.74
C VAL A 249 -1.20 14.02 -37.24
N ARG A 250 -2.34 14.06 -37.94
CA ARG A 250 -2.39 13.85 -39.39
C ARG A 250 -1.58 14.91 -40.14
N ILE A 251 -1.68 16.18 -39.75
CA ILE A 251 -0.87 17.26 -40.31
C ILE A 251 0.62 17.03 -40.01
N PHE A 252 0.99 16.66 -38.79
CA PHE A 252 2.39 16.37 -38.43
C PHE A 252 2.99 15.27 -39.32
N PHE A 253 2.27 14.16 -39.52
CA PHE A 253 2.72 13.08 -40.41
C PHE A 253 2.78 13.50 -41.88
N VAL A 254 1.84 14.32 -42.35
CA VAL A 254 1.84 14.86 -43.72
C VAL A 254 3.01 15.83 -43.94
N LEU A 255 3.30 16.71 -42.99
CA LEU A 255 4.42 17.64 -43.06
C LEU A 255 5.78 16.93 -42.99
N ASN A 256 5.83 15.77 -42.33
CA ASN A 256 7.06 15.01 -42.10
C ASN A 256 7.11 13.70 -42.93
N GLN A 257 6.44 13.67 -44.09
CA GLN A 257 6.31 12.47 -44.93
C GLN A 257 7.65 11.83 -45.26
N LEU A 258 8.63 12.61 -45.73
CA LEU A 258 9.97 12.10 -46.10
C LEU A 258 10.67 11.42 -44.91
N LYS A 259 10.58 12.03 -43.72
CA LYS A 259 11.16 11.45 -42.49
C LYS A 259 10.41 10.20 -42.05
N THR A 260 9.09 10.17 -42.22
CA THR A 260 8.24 9.02 -41.91
C THR A 260 8.56 7.85 -42.82
N GLU A 261 8.74 8.09 -44.13
CA GLU A 261 9.14 7.07 -45.10
C GLU A 261 10.52 6.49 -44.79
N GLN A 262 11.51 7.32 -44.48
CA GLN A 262 12.84 6.86 -44.05
C GLN A 262 12.77 5.97 -42.80
N ILE A 263 12.01 6.40 -41.77
CA ILE A 263 11.81 5.61 -40.55
C ILE A 263 11.15 4.26 -40.89
N MET A 264 10.12 4.26 -41.75
CA MET A 264 9.43 3.03 -42.15
C MET A 264 10.33 2.08 -42.94
N GLN A 265 11.19 2.60 -43.82
CA GLN A 265 12.19 1.80 -44.54
C GLN A 265 13.23 1.20 -43.57
N ASP A 266 13.76 1.99 -42.64
CA ASP A 266 14.67 1.51 -41.59
C ASP A 266 14.02 0.42 -40.72
N TYR A 267 12.74 0.57 -40.39
CA TYR A 267 11.99 -0.46 -39.66
C TYR A 267 11.75 -1.71 -40.50
N ALA A 268 11.43 -1.58 -41.78
CA ALA A 268 11.26 -2.73 -42.68
C ALA A 268 12.56 -3.57 -42.76
N THR A 269 13.72 -2.91 -42.86
CA THR A 269 15.02 -3.64 -42.84
C THR A 269 15.36 -4.26 -41.49
N LYS A 270 14.88 -3.70 -40.37
CA LYS A 270 15.02 -4.32 -39.04
C LYS A 270 14.10 -5.51 -38.89
N VAL A 271 12.86 -5.40 -39.36
CA VAL A 271 11.87 -6.49 -39.32
C VAL A 271 12.32 -7.67 -40.17
N SER A 272 12.88 -7.43 -41.36
CA SER A 272 13.44 -8.51 -42.19
C SER A 272 14.62 -9.20 -41.49
N ARG A 273 15.54 -8.43 -40.90
CA ARG A 273 16.64 -8.97 -40.08
C ARG A 273 16.16 -9.79 -38.90
N TRP A 274 15.16 -9.32 -38.16
CA TRP A 274 14.56 -10.08 -37.07
C TRP A 274 13.89 -11.35 -37.56
N THR A 275 13.16 -11.28 -38.68
CA THR A 275 12.52 -12.45 -39.26
C THR A 275 13.55 -13.51 -39.64
N ASP A 276 14.67 -13.10 -40.23
CA ASP A 276 15.81 -13.98 -40.51
C ASP A 276 16.39 -14.55 -39.20
N ASP A 277 16.63 -13.73 -38.18
CA ASP A 277 17.13 -14.18 -36.87
C ASP A 277 16.19 -15.13 -36.12
N PHE A 278 14.88 -14.98 -36.28
CA PHE A 278 13.87 -15.90 -35.74
C PHE A 278 13.89 -17.23 -36.52
N SER A 279 13.95 -17.16 -37.85
CA SER A 279 14.06 -18.36 -38.70
C SER A 279 15.35 -19.15 -38.43
N ARG A 280 16.47 -18.45 -38.16
CA ARG A 280 17.73 -19.03 -37.71
C ARG A 280 17.63 -19.76 -36.36
N GLN A 281 16.60 -19.49 -35.57
CA GLN A 281 16.28 -20.22 -34.34
C GLN A 281 15.22 -21.30 -34.54
N PHE A 282 14.92 -21.67 -35.78
CA PHE A 282 13.87 -22.63 -36.16
C PHE A 282 12.46 -22.19 -35.74
N LEU A 283 12.22 -20.87 -35.66
CA LEU A 283 10.92 -20.29 -35.32
C LEU A 283 10.42 -19.39 -36.46
N GLU A 284 9.31 -19.76 -37.08
CA GLU A 284 8.64 -18.96 -38.11
C GLU A 284 7.63 -18.00 -37.47
N VAL A 285 8.11 -16.98 -36.75
CA VAL A 285 7.24 -15.98 -36.15
C VAL A 285 7.07 -14.78 -37.10
N LYS A 286 5.82 -14.48 -37.42
CA LYS A 286 5.42 -13.28 -38.17
C LYS A 286 5.62 -12.03 -37.29
N VAL A 287 6.78 -11.38 -37.45
CA VAL A 287 7.23 -10.25 -36.62
C VAL A 287 6.25 -9.07 -36.59
N HIS A 288 5.46 -8.86 -37.66
CA HIS A 288 4.44 -7.79 -37.69
C HIS A 288 3.38 -7.92 -36.59
N TYR A 289 2.99 -9.15 -36.20
CA TYR A 289 2.03 -9.36 -35.11
C TYR A 289 2.62 -8.98 -33.75
N LEU A 290 3.94 -9.18 -33.54
CA LEU A 290 4.61 -8.80 -32.29
C LEU A 290 4.64 -7.27 -32.07
N VAL A 291 4.60 -6.49 -33.16
CA VAL A 291 4.58 -5.03 -33.11
C VAL A 291 3.15 -4.47 -33.03
N MET A 292 2.22 -5.00 -33.84
CA MET A 292 0.86 -4.48 -33.90
C MET A 292 -0.01 -4.83 -32.68
N LEU A 293 0.19 -5.99 -32.08
CA LEU A 293 -0.59 -6.46 -30.94
C LEU A 293 -0.47 -5.53 -29.71
N PRO A 294 0.72 -5.15 -29.22
CA PRO A 294 0.83 -4.20 -28.12
C PRO A 294 0.28 -2.82 -28.50
N LEU A 295 0.56 -2.33 -29.71
CA LEU A 295 0.05 -1.04 -30.17
C LEU A 295 -1.49 -0.98 -30.14
N GLY A 296 -2.14 -2.02 -30.69
CA GLY A 296 -3.60 -2.11 -30.71
C GLY A 296 -4.21 -2.24 -29.30
N LEU A 297 -3.60 -3.05 -28.43
CA LEU A 297 -4.11 -3.30 -27.08
C LEU A 297 -4.02 -2.04 -26.19
N PHE A 298 -2.89 -1.33 -26.24
CA PHE A 298 -2.72 -0.08 -25.48
C PHE A 298 -3.56 1.08 -26.04
N ALA A 299 -3.73 1.17 -27.37
CA ALA A 299 -4.64 2.14 -27.97
C ALA A 299 -6.10 1.88 -27.57
N LEU A 300 -6.52 0.61 -27.53
CA LEU A 300 -7.85 0.20 -27.09
C LEU A 300 -8.08 0.51 -25.60
N MET A 301 -7.09 0.24 -24.74
CA MET A 301 -7.13 0.66 -23.33
C MET A 301 -7.25 2.18 -23.17
N GLY A 302 -6.52 2.94 -23.99
CA GLY A 302 -6.62 4.40 -24.03
C GLY A 302 -8.03 4.88 -24.37
N LEU A 303 -8.67 4.27 -25.37
CA LEU A 303 -10.03 4.61 -25.79
C LEU A 303 -11.06 4.31 -24.69
N LEU A 304 -10.93 3.18 -23.99
CA LEU A 304 -11.82 2.79 -22.90
C LEU A 304 -11.81 3.78 -21.72
N THR A 305 -10.77 4.60 -21.58
CA THR A 305 -10.65 5.55 -20.46
C THR A 305 -11.44 6.85 -20.73
N PHE A 306 -11.98 7.07 -21.94
CA PHE A 306 -12.71 8.29 -22.35
C PHE A 306 -11.99 9.61 -22.02
N SER A 307 -10.67 9.57 -21.82
CA SER A 307 -9.85 10.73 -21.48
C SER A 307 -8.73 10.89 -22.49
N LEU A 308 -8.68 12.09 -23.07
CA LEU A 308 -7.68 12.51 -24.05
C LEU A 308 -6.22 12.29 -23.58
N PRO A 309 -5.80 12.76 -22.39
CA PRO A 309 -4.41 12.58 -21.97
C PRO A 309 -4.03 11.11 -21.77
N ALA A 310 -4.95 10.28 -21.23
CA ALA A 310 -4.67 8.86 -21.03
C ALA A 310 -4.53 8.12 -22.37
N PHE A 311 -5.35 8.47 -23.37
CA PHE A 311 -5.23 7.89 -24.72
C PHE A 311 -3.84 8.14 -25.33
N PHE A 312 -3.33 9.38 -25.29
CA PHE A 312 -2.01 9.68 -25.84
C PHE A 312 -0.88 8.97 -25.10
N ILE A 313 -0.92 8.98 -23.77
CA ILE A 313 0.12 8.34 -22.95
C ILE A 313 0.15 6.82 -23.21
N LEU A 314 -1.02 6.17 -23.20
CA LEU A 314 -1.11 4.72 -23.40
C LEU A 314 -0.71 4.33 -24.83
N THR A 315 -1.14 5.08 -25.85
CA THR A 315 -0.77 4.79 -27.25
C THR A 315 0.74 4.97 -27.48
N LEU A 316 1.36 5.96 -26.83
CA LEU A 316 2.81 6.18 -26.91
C LEU A 316 3.60 5.07 -26.21
N ILE A 317 3.10 4.55 -25.09
CA ILE A 317 3.62 3.34 -24.43
C ILE A 317 3.45 2.10 -25.33
N GLY A 318 2.30 1.96 -25.99
CA GLY A 318 2.03 0.88 -26.95
C GLY A 318 3.00 0.90 -28.13
N LEU A 319 3.27 2.08 -28.68
CA LEU A 319 4.25 2.27 -29.75
C LEU A 319 5.67 1.93 -29.27
N TYR A 320 6.09 2.47 -28.12
CA TYR A 320 7.42 2.22 -27.58
C TYR A 320 7.64 0.72 -27.28
N SER A 321 6.66 0.08 -26.65
CA SER A 321 6.72 -1.35 -26.35
C SER A 321 6.73 -2.19 -27.62
N GLY A 322 5.87 -1.92 -28.59
CA GLY A 322 5.83 -2.64 -29.87
C GLY A 322 7.15 -2.61 -30.64
N LEU A 323 7.88 -1.49 -30.63
CA LEU A 323 9.16 -1.37 -31.33
C LEU A 323 10.31 -2.11 -30.62
N LYS A 324 10.26 -2.22 -29.29
CA LYS A 324 11.29 -2.90 -28.46
C LYS A 324 11.03 -4.40 -28.29
N MET A 325 9.77 -4.83 -28.37
CA MET A 325 9.33 -6.18 -28.03
C MET A 325 9.97 -7.27 -28.90
N PRO A 326 10.05 -7.17 -30.25
CA PRO A 326 10.66 -8.21 -31.08
C PRO A 326 12.12 -8.51 -30.71
N GLY A 327 12.95 -7.46 -30.54
CA GLY A 327 14.35 -7.62 -30.16
C GLY A 327 14.51 -8.20 -28.74
N MET A 328 13.63 -7.82 -27.81
CA MET A 328 13.64 -8.35 -26.45
C MET A 328 13.25 -9.84 -26.42
N VAL A 329 12.20 -10.23 -27.15
CA VAL A 329 11.76 -11.62 -27.28
C VAL A 329 12.84 -12.47 -27.97
N LEU A 330 13.44 -11.96 -29.05
CA LEU A 330 14.51 -12.65 -29.75
C LEU A 330 15.70 -12.93 -28.82
N ASN A 331 16.18 -11.92 -28.10
CA ASN A 331 17.28 -12.08 -27.15
C ASN A 331 16.92 -13.03 -26.00
N PHE A 332 15.67 -12.98 -25.53
CA PHE A 332 15.18 -13.90 -24.51
C PHE A 332 15.20 -15.35 -25.00
N LEU A 333 14.74 -15.60 -26.23
CA LEU A 333 14.74 -16.93 -26.85
C LEU A 333 16.17 -17.44 -27.12
N LYS A 334 17.06 -16.61 -27.69
CA LYS A 334 18.48 -16.95 -27.87
C LYS A 334 19.12 -17.37 -26.55
N ASN A 335 18.90 -16.59 -25.50
CA ASN A 335 19.49 -16.85 -24.19
C ASN A 335 18.85 -18.06 -23.50
N ARG A 336 17.55 -18.31 -23.69
CA ARG A 336 16.87 -19.50 -23.18
C ARG A 336 17.38 -20.77 -23.87
N ARG A 337 17.53 -20.75 -25.20
CA ARG A 337 18.08 -21.87 -25.98
C ARG A 337 19.55 -22.12 -25.61
N GLY A 338 20.35 -21.07 -25.45
CA GLY A 338 21.74 -21.17 -24.98
C GLY A 338 21.84 -21.89 -23.63
N LYS A 339 20.99 -21.55 -22.66
CA LYS A 339 20.93 -22.26 -21.37
C LYS A 339 20.53 -23.74 -21.46
N GLN A 340 19.64 -24.07 -22.40
CA GLN A 340 19.26 -25.47 -22.63
C GLN A 340 20.44 -26.26 -23.22
N VAL A 341 21.19 -25.64 -24.15
CA VAL A 341 22.43 -26.22 -24.68
C VAL A 341 23.46 -26.40 -23.58
N ASP A 342 23.65 -25.41 -22.70
CA ASP A 342 24.58 -25.52 -21.55
C ASP A 342 24.23 -26.70 -20.65
N GLY A 343 22.94 -26.92 -20.37
CA GLY A 343 22.47 -28.06 -19.58
C GLY A 343 22.73 -29.43 -20.22
N GLN A 344 22.74 -29.51 -21.56
CA GLN A 344 23.00 -30.75 -22.32
C GLN A 344 24.48 -30.91 -22.71
N LEU A 345 25.31 -29.87 -22.53
CA LEU A 345 26.69 -29.83 -23.00
C LEU A 345 27.57 -30.88 -22.31
N MET A 346 27.31 -31.15 -21.02
CA MET A 346 28.04 -32.17 -20.27
C MET A 346 27.81 -33.58 -20.86
N ASP A 347 26.57 -33.91 -21.21
CA ASP A 347 26.24 -35.19 -21.82
C ASP A 347 26.90 -35.34 -23.21
N ALA A 348 26.88 -34.26 -24.01
CA ALA A 348 27.57 -34.22 -25.30
C ALA A 348 29.08 -34.44 -25.17
N LEU A 349 29.73 -33.78 -24.20
CA LEU A 349 31.16 -33.94 -23.95
C LEU A 349 31.53 -35.34 -23.46
N ILE A 350 30.68 -35.99 -22.66
CA ILE A 350 30.89 -37.38 -22.24
C ILE A 350 30.84 -38.30 -23.47
N LEU A 351 29.83 -38.13 -24.33
CA LEU A 351 29.67 -38.91 -25.55
C LEU A 351 30.89 -38.73 -26.48
N LEU A 352 31.33 -37.49 -26.69
CA LEU A 352 32.50 -37.15 -27.50
C LEU A 352 33.82 -37.69 -26.90
N SER A 353 34.00 -37.59 -25.59
CA SER A 353 35.18 -38.13 -24.92
C SER A 353 35.26 -39.65 -25.10
N ASN A 354 34.12 -40.34 -24.94
CA ASN A 354 34.05 -41.79 -25.12
C ASN A 354 34.24 -42.20 -26.59
N SER A 355 33.69 -41.45 -27.55
CA SER A 355 33.88 -41.73 -28.98
C SER A 355 35.34 -41.58 -29.37
N LEU A 356 36.00 -40.50 -28.95
CA LEU A 356 37.43 -40.28 -29.23
C LEU A 356 38.31 -41.33 -28.54
N LYS A 357 37.98 -41.77 -27.31
CA LYS A 357 38.69 -42.87 -26.63
C LYS A 357 38.57 -44.21 -27.36
N SER A 358 37.44 -44.44 -28.02
CA SER A 358 37.23 -45.63 -28.87
C SER A 358 37.94 -45.55 -30.23
N GLY A 359 38.64 -44.46 -30.51
CA GLY A 359 39.40 -44.25 -31.75
C GLY A 359 38.59 -43.64 -32.90
N LEU A 360 37.36 -43.19 -32.65
CA LEU A 360 36.55 -42.48 -33.64
C LEU A 360 37.10 -41.06 -33.88
N ASP A 361 36.89 -40.56 -35.09
CA ASP A 361 37.23 -39.17 -35.42
C ASP A 361 36.24 -38.18 -34.76
N ILE A 362 36.67 -36.93 -34.54
CA ILE A 362 35.84 -35.88 -33.95
C ILE A 362 34.55 -35.65 -34.75
N VAL A 363 34.62 -35.74 -36.08
CA VAL A 363 33.43 -35.56 -36.93
C VAL A 363 32.41 -36.68 -36.68
N GLN A 364 32.88 -37.93 -36.54
CA GLN A 364 32.02 -39.07 -36.20
C GLN A 364 31.42 -38.93 -34.80
N GLY A 365 32.19 -38.41 -33.85
CA GLY A 365 31.69 -38.07 -32.51
C GLY A 365 30.57 -37.04 -32.54
N PHE A 366 30.70 -35.99 -33.36
CA PHE A 366 29.65 -34.98 -33.55
C PHE A 366 28.38 -35.57 -34.19
N GLU A 367 28.54 -36.52 -35.12
CA GLU A 367 27.41 -37.25 -35.71
C GLU A 367 26.67 -38.08 -34.65
N MET A 368 27.39 -38.75 -33.75
CA MET A 368 26.81 -39.51 -32.64
C MET A 368 26.02 -38.60 -31.69
N VAL A 369 26.58 -37.44 -31.31
CA VAL A 369 25.87 -36.43 -30.50
C VAL A 369 24.59 -35.95 -31.18
N SER A 370 24.62 -35.74 -32.50
CA SER A 370 23.45 -35.30 -33.26
C SER A 370 22.31 -36.32 -33.31
N LYS A 371 22.62 -37.61 -33.14
CA LYS A 371 21.64 -38.72 -33.18
C LYS A 371 21.14 -39.12 -31.80
N ASP A 372 22.02 -39.11 -30.79
CA ASP A 372 21.75 -39.70 -29.49
C ASP A 372 21.18 -38.69 -28.46
N LEU A 373 21.43 -37.39 -28.63
CA LEU A 373 20.88 -36.35 -27.75
C LEU A 373 19.58 -35.77 -28.28
N LEU A 374 18.82 -35.15 -27.37
CA LEU A 374 17.58 -34.45 -27.69
C LEU A 374 17.86 -33.00 -28.16
N PRO A 375 16.93 -32.38 -28.91
CA PRO A 375 17.01 -30.95 -29.21
C PRO A 375 17.07 -30.11 -27.92
N PRO A 376 17.76 -28.95 -27.91
CA PRO A 376 18.32 -28.23 -29.06
C PRO A 376 19.78 -28.57 -29.43
N ILE A 377 20.53 -29.34 -28.62
CA ILE A 377 21.95 -29.62 -28.92
C ILE A 377 22.11 -30.51 -30.17
N SER A 378 21.21 -31.48 -30.37
CA SER A 378 21.21 -32.38 -31.52
C SER A 378 21.12 -31.63 -32.85
N ASP A 379 20.22 -30.64 -32.92
CA ASP A 379 19.97 -29.84 -34.13
C ASP A 379 21.19 -29.02 -34.53
N GLU A 380 21.91 -28.49 -33.53
CA GLU A 380 23.05 -27.61 -33.74
C GLU A 380 24.29 -28.41 -34.15
N PHE A 381 24.54 -29.54 -33.50
CA PHE A 381 25.60 -30.48 -33.92
C PHE A 381 25.28 -31.09 -35.29
N GLY A 382 24.02 -31.43 -35.55
CA GLY A 382 23.56 -31.89 -36.86
C GLY A 382 23.75 -30.84 -37.96
N LEU A 383 23.53 -29.56 -37.65
CA LEU A 383 23.80 -28.48 -38.60
C LEU A 383 25.30 -28.31 -38.89
N VAL A 384 26.17 -28.47 -37.89
CA VAL A 384 27.63 -28.48 -38.09
C VAL A 384 28.03 -29.61 -39.05
N ILE A 385 27.52 -30.83 -38.82
CA ILE A 385 27.78 -31.98 -39.70
C ILE A 385 27.25 -31.74 -41.11
N LYS A 386 26.03 -31.20 -41.24
CA LYS A 386 25.43 -30.87 -42.53
C LYS A 386 26.28 -29.84 -43.28
N ASN A 387 26.73 -28.77 -42.63
CA ASN A 387 27.60 -27.76 -43.24
C ASN A 387 28.95 -28.35 -43.65
N TYR A 388 29.52 -29.23 -42.82
CA TYR A 388 30.76 -29.93 -43.13
C TYR A 388 30.61 -30.84 -44.37
N GLN A 389 29.53 -31.61 -44.46
CA GLN A 389 29.20 -32.45 -45.62
C GLN A 389 28.97 -31.64 -46.90
N LEU A 390 28.49 -30.40 -46.78
CA LEU A 390 28.35 -29.44 -47.88
C LEU A 390 29.69 -28.78 -48.30
N GLY A 391 30.83 -29.22 -47.73
CA GLY A 391 32.16 -28.74 -48.09
C GLY A 391 32.66 -27.55 -47.28
N MET A 392 31.92 -27.10 -46.24
CA MET A 392 32.43 -26.09 -45.32
C MET A 392 33.54 -26.67 -44.43
N PRO A 393 34.69 -26.00 -44.24
CA PRO A 393 35.68 -26.41 -43.26
C PRO A 393 35.05 -26.56 -41.87
N PHE A 394 35.36 -27.63 -41.16
CA PHE A 394 34.72 -27.95 -39.88
C PHE A 394 34.92 -26.83 -38.84
N GLU A 395 36.09 -26.20 -38.79
CA GLU A 395 36.36 -25.04 -37.93
C GLU A 395 35.41 -23.87 -38.22
N LYS A 396 35.11 -23.64 -39.50
CA LYS A 396 34.17 -22.60 -39.93
C LYS A 396 32.73 -22.98 -39.58
N ALA A 397 32.38 -24.26 -39.72
CA ALA A 397 31.06 -24.76 -39.32
C ALA A 397 30.82 -24.62 -37.81
N LEU A 398 31.85 -24.89 -36.98
CA LEU A 398 31.81 -24.63 -35.54
C LEU A 398 31.68 -23.12 -35.23
N GLY A 399 32.38 -22.25 -35.95
CA GLY A 399 32.23 -20.80 -35.78
C GLY A 399 30.80 -20.30 -36.04
N VAL A 400 30.12 -20.86 -37.05
CA VAL A 400 28.70 -20.56 -37.31
C VAL A 400 27.79 -21.01 -36.17
N MET A 401 28.11 -22.13 -35.51
CA MET A 401 27.41 -22.59 -34.31
C MET A 401 27.64 -21.65 -33.12
N GLU A 402 28.88 -21.18 -32.92
CA GLU A 402 29.24 -20.21 -31.88
C GLU A 402 28.47 -18.90 -32.02
N GLU A 403 28.35 -18.36 -33.25
CA GLU A 403 27.61 -17.12 -33.50
C GLU A 403 26.09 -17.25 -33.30
N ARG A 404 25.53 -18.45 -33.52
CA ARG A 404 24.08 -18.68 -33.42
C ARG A 404 23.61 -18.94 -31.99
N ILE A 405 24.44 -19.55 -31.15
CA ILE A 405 24.07 -19.96 -29.80
C ILE A 405 24.71 -19.03 -28.78
N ALA A 406 23.89 -18.35 -27.99
CA ALA A 406 24.35 -17.49 -26.89
C ALA A 406 24.77 -18.32 -25.65
N SER A 407 25.80 -19.17 -25.80
CA SER A 407 26.39 -19.98 -24.73
C SER A 407 27.88 -19.70 -24.60
N LYS A 408 28.32 -19.43 -23.37
CA LYS A 408 29.74 -19.20 -23.07
C LYS A 408 30.54 -20.50 -23.01
N MET A 409 29.98 -21.54 -22.39
CA MET A 409 30.65 -22.84 -22.25
C MET A 409 30.84 -23.50 -23.62
N LEU A 410 29.84 -23.42 -24.49
CA LEU A 410 29.94 -23.93 -25.85
C LEU A 410 31.00 -23.18 -26.66
N ALA A 411 31.03 -21.85 -26.58
CA ALA A 411 32.05 -21.04 -27.25
C ALA A 411 33.47 -21.40 -26.75
N TYR A 412 33.63 -21.62 -25.44
CA TYR A 412 34.89 -22.09 -24.86
C TYR A 412 35.31 -23.45 -25.41
N MET A 413 34.37 -24.42 -25.46
CA MET A 413 34.61 -25.74 -26.05
C MET A 413 35.01 -25.65 -27.52
N ILE A 414 34.27 -24.88 -28.34
CA ILE A 414 34.55 -24.70 -29.77
C ILE A 414 35.96 -24.14 -29.98
N ARG A 415 36.33 -23.08 -29.24
CA ARG A 415 37.65 -22.47 -29.34
C ARG A 415 38.75 -23.44 -28.92
N ALA A 416 38.53 -24.23 -27.87
CA ALA A 416 39.47 -25.26 -27.44
C ALA A 416 39.65 -26.36 -28.50
N ILE A 417 38.56 -26.80 -29.15
CA ILE A 417 38.62 -27.77 -30.26
C ILE A 417 39.43 -27.22 -31.43
N VAL A 418 39.10 -26.00 -31.90
CA VAL A 418 39.77 -25.37 -33.04
C VAL A 418 41.26 -25.21 -32.76
N LEU A 419 41.61 -24.71 -31.58
CA LEU A 419 43.00 -24.51 -31.18
C LEU A 419 43.76 -25.84 -31.08
N GLN A 420 43.19 -26.85 -30.43
CA GLN A 420 43.83 -28.14 -30.25
C GLN A 420 44.03 -28.87 -31.59
N ARG A 421 43.09 -28.73 -32.51
CA ARG A 421 43.15 -29.36 -33.83
C ARG A 421 44.21 -28.71 -34.72
N GLN A 422 44.37 -27.39 -34.64
CA GLN A 422 45.45 -26.68 -35.34
C GLN A 422 46.85 -27.08 -34.81
N MET A 423 46.96 -27.36 -33.52
CA MET A 423 48.23 -27.77 -32.88
C MET A 423 48.48 -29.29 -32.93
N GLY A 424 47.55 -30.10 -33.46
CA GLY A 424 47.67 -31.56 -33.52
C GLY A 424 47.66 -32.26 -32.15
N GLY A 425 47.06 -31.63 -31.14
CA GLY A 425 47.09 -32.15 -29.76
C GLY A 425 46.00 -33.20 -29.46
N ASN A 426 46.07 -33.79 -28.27
CA ASN A 426 45.09 -34.79 -27.81
C ASN A 426 43.77 -34.12 -27.39
N LEU A 427 42.72 -34.28 -28.22
CA LEU A 427 41.37 -33.75 -27.96
C LEU A 427 40.68 -34.42 -26.76
N THR A 428 40.97 -35.70 -26.49
CA THR A 428 40.42 -36.43 -25.34
C THR A 428 40.79 -35.76 -24.02
N LYS A 429 42.04 -35.33 -23.86
CA LYS A 429 42.49 -34.59 -22.66
C LYS A 429 41.80 -33.22 -22.51
N VAL A 430 41.54 -32.55 -23.63
CA VAL A 430 40.84 -31.26 -23.63
C VAL A 430 39.39 -31.43 -23.15
N PHE A 431 38.68 -32.44 -23.66
CA PHE A 431 37.31 -32.72 -23.23
C PHE A 431 37.22 -33.15 -21.77
N GLU A 432 38.16 -33.96 -21.27
CA GLU A 432 38.21 -34.31 -19.84
C GLU A 432 38.39 -33.09 -18.94
N ARG A 433 39.24 -32.14 -19.34
CA ARG A 433 39.43 -30.89 -18.60
C ARG A 433 38.16 -30.03 -18.63
N ILE A 434 37.54 -29.84 -19.79
CA ILE A 434 36.29 -29.08 -19.91
C ILE A 434 35.17 -29.71 -19.06
N LEU A 435 35.10 -31.05 -18.99
CA LEU A 435 34.13 -31.75 -18.14
C LEU A 435 34.33 -31.47 -16.64
N ILE A 436 35.58 -31.39 -16.18
CA ILE A 436 35.89 -31.01 -14.79
C ILE A 436 35.46 -29.56 -14.54
N ASP A 437 35.83 -28.65 -15.45
CA ASP A 437 35.54 -27.22 -15.33
C ASP A 437 34.02 -26.97 -15.30
N ILE A 438 33.23 -27.61 -16.18
CA ILE A 438 31.77 -27.49 -16.19
C ILE A 438 31.13 -28.02 -14.89
N ARG A 439 31.65 -29.13 -14.34
CA ARG A 439 31.14 -29.67 -13.06
C ARG A 439 31.42 -28.72 -11.90
N GLU A 440 32.58 -28.06 -11.88
CA GLU A 440 32.90 -27.05 -10.88
C GLU A 440 32.00 -25.82 -11.03
N GLU A 441 31.80 -25.34 -12.26
CA GLU A 441 30.92 -24.20 -12.55
C GLU A 441 29.46 -24.51 -12.15
N SER A 442 28.93 -25.70 -12.47
CA SER A 442 27.58 -26.12 -12.06
C SER A 442 27.41 -26.13 -10.54
N LYS A 443 28.41 -26.61 -9.78
CA LYS A 443 28.38 -26.59 -8.32
C LYS A 443 28.38 -25.16 -7.77
N LEU A 444 29.14 -24.25 -8.39
CA LEU A 444 29.15 -22.84 -8.01
C LEU A 444 27.82 -22.16 -8.34
N GLU A 445 27.22 -22.47 -9.49
CA GLU A 445 25.87 -21.99 -9.83
C GLU A 445 24.81 -22.46 -8.84
N GLU A 446 24.82 -23.72 -8.44
CA GLU A 446 23.87 -24.25 -7.45
C GLU A 446 24.04 -23.57 -6.09
N LYS A 447 25.29 -23.40 -5.62
CA LYS A 447 25.59 -22.68 -4.38
C LYS A 447 25.12 -21.23 -4.44
N THR A 448 25.39 -20.53 -5.53
CA THR A 448 24.94 -19.13 -5.70
C THR A 448 23.41 -19.02 -5.82
N LYS A 449 22.74 -19.96 -6.51
CA LYS A 449 21.28 -20.03 -6.57
C LYS A 449 20.67 -20.25 -5.19
N ALA A 450 21.23 -21.17 -4.40
CA ALA A 450 20.76 -21.44 -3.03
C ALA A 450 20.92 -20.22 -2.12
N LEU A 451 22.10 -19.57 -2.14
CA LEU A 451 22.37 -18.38 -1.33
C LEU A 451 21.51 -17.17 -1.74
N THR A 452 21.27 -16.97 -3.04
CA THR A 452 20.47 -15.85 -3.54
C THR A 452 18.95 -16.08 -3.46
N ALA A 453 18.50 -17.33 -3.29
CA ALA A 453 17.07 -17.65 -3.20
C ALA A 453 16.40 -16.94 -2.01
N GLN A 454 17.03 -16.94 -0.84
CA GLN A 454 16.51 -16.26 0.35
C GLN A 454 16.37 -14.74 0.13
N GLN A 455 17.39 -14.10 -0.44
CA GLN A 455 17.37 -12.67 -0.73
C GLN A 455 16.31 -12.31 -1.80
N ARG A 456 16.12 -13.18 -2.80
CA ARG A 456 15.07 -13.00 -3.81
C ARG A 456 13.66 -13.07 -3.19
N ILE A 457 13.40 -14.02 -2.29
CA ILE A 457 12.10 -14.12 -1.62
C ILE A 457 11.83 -12.86 -0.78
N GLN A 458 12.79 -12.42 0.03
CA GLN A 458 12.63 -11.21 0.85
C GLN A 458 12.36 -9.96 0.00
N SER A 459 13.05 -9.81 -1.13
CA SER A 459 12.86 -8.68 -2.02
C SER A 459 11.51 -8.68 -2.74
N ILE A 460 11.00 -9.86 -3.12
CA ILE A 460 9.65 -10.00 -3.68
C ILE A 460 8.59 -9.60 -2.65
N VAL A 461 8.73 -10.03 -1.38
CA VAL A 461 7.80 -9.67 -0.31
C VAL A 461 7.75 -8.15 -0.11
N VAL A 462 8.91 -7.49 -0.03
CA VAL A 462 8.99 -6.02 0.12
C VAL A 462 8.42 -5.30 -1.10
N ALA A 463 8.63 -5.82 -2.31
CA ALA A 463 8.11 -5.21 -3.54
C ALA A 463 6.58 -5.30 -3.66
N ILE A 464 5.96 -6.36 -3.11
CA ILE A 464 4.50 -6.59 -3.18
C ILE A 464 3.73 -5.80 -2.11
N MET A 465 4.35 -5.53 -0.95
CA MET A 465 3.72 -4.85 0.20
C MET A 465 2.91 -3.58 -0.16
N PRO A 466 3.44 -2.62 -0.93
CA PRO A 466 2.71 -1.40 -1.28
C PRO A 466 1.42 -1.67 -2.07
N TRP A 467 1.43 -2.69 -2.93
CA TRP A 467 0.26 -3.06 -3.74
C TRP A 467 -0.82 -3.72 -2.89
N ILE A 468 -0.43 -4.54 -1.92
CA ILE A 468 -1.36 -5.10 -0.92
C ILE A 468 -2.03 -3.97 -0.13
N LEU A 469 -1.24 -3.02 0.37
CA LEU A 469 -1.75 -1.85 1.10
C LEU A 469 -2.74 -1.03 0.27
N VAL A 470 -2.40 -0.74 -1.00
CA VAL A 470 -3.30 -0.03 -1.92
C VAL A 470 -4.60 -0.82 -2.13
N SER A 471 -4.52 -2.14 -2.37
CA SER A 471 -5.71 -3.00 -2.51
C SER A 471 -6.60 -2.99 -1.27
N ILE A 472 -6.01 -3.13 -0.08
CA ILE A 472 -6.75 -3.11 1.18
C ILE A 472 -7.42 -1.75 1.37
N MET A 473 -6.70 -0.65 1.10
CA MET A 473 -7.27 0.70 1.17
C MET A 473 -8.42 0.90 0.18
N PHE A 474 -8.31 0.33 -1.02
CA PHE A 474 -9.37 0.39 -2.03
C PHE A 474 -10.62 -0.38 -1.60
N LEU A 475 -10.45 -1.52 -0.92
CA LEU A 475 -11.55 -2.31 -0.36
C LEU A 475 -12.22 -1.62 0.84
N LEU A 476 -11.43 -1.01 1.73
CA LEU A 476 -11.96 -0.38 2.95
C LEU A 476 -12.59 1.00 2.69
N GLN A 477 -12.01 1.82 1.80
CA GLN A 477 -12.43 3.21 1.56
C GLN A 477 -12.35 3.61 0.07
N PRO A 478 -13.21 3.04 -0.80
CA PRO A 478 -13.13 3.24 -2.25
C PRO A 478 -13.34 4.71 -2.67
N GLN A 479 -14.24 5.44 -2.01
CA GLN A 479 -14.54 6.84 -2.36
C GLN A 479 -13.34 7.78 -2.13
N VAL A 480 -12.56 7.54 -1.07
CA VAL A 480 -11.36 8.33 -0.75
C VAL A 480 -10.27 8.04 -1.78
N MET A 481 -10.06 6.77 -2.13
CA MET A 481 -9.08 6.38 -3.15
C MET A 481 -9.41 6.92 -4.54
N ILE A 482 -10.69 6.87 -4.96
CA ILE A 482 -11.12 7.44 -6.24
C ILE A 482 -10.83 8.95 -6.27
N ARG A 483 -11.14 9.67 -5.19
CA ARG A 483 -10.86 11.11 -5.11
C ARG A 483 -9.35 11.41 -5.12
N TYR A 484 -8.55 10.59 -4.46
CA TYR A 484 -7.09 10.70 -4.46
C TYR A 484 -6.51 10.52 -5.87
N TYR A 485 -6.88 9.45 -6.58
CA TYR A 485 -6.39 9.19 -7.93
C TYR A 485 -6.95 10.14 -8.99
N SER A 486 -8.09 10.79 -8.74
CA SER A 486 -8.62 11.84 -9.60
C SER A 486 -7.91 13.20 -9.44
N SER A 487 -7.17 13.40 -8.34
CA SER A 487 -6.40 14.61 -8.08
C SER A 487 -5.04 14.56 -8.79
N GLY A 488 -4.60 15.67 -9.38
CA GLY A 488 -3.28 15.77 -10.03
C GLY A 488 -2.11 15.43 -9.08
N LEU A 489 -2.24 15.74 -7.79
CA LEU A 489 -1.25 15.35 -6.78
C LEU A 489 -1.21 13.82 -6.57
N GLY A 490 -2.34 13.13 -6.61
CA GLY A 490 -2.40 11.69 -6.42
C GLY A 490 -1.83 10.90 -7.60
N ILE A 491 -1.96 11.42 -8.82
CA ILE A 491 -1.31 10.84 -10.00
C ILE A 491 0.21 11.01 -9.92
N LEU A 492 0.68 12.18 -9.48
CA LEU A 492 2.10 12.48 -9.33
C LEU A 492 2.76 11.58 -8.28
N THR A 493 2.14 11.40 -7.11
CA THR A 493 2.66 10.50 -6.06
C THR A 493 2.68 9.05 -6.50
N LEU A 494 1.67 8.58 -7.24
CA LEU A 494 1.63 7.22 -7.80
C LEU A 494 2.77 7.01 -8.80
N PHE A 495 2.99 7.99 -9.69
CA PHE A 495 4.11 7.96 -10.62
C PHE A 495 5.45 7.88 -9.88
N PHE A 496 5.66 8.72 -8.86
CA PHE A 496 6.86 8.67 -8.02
C PHE A 496 7.03 7.31 -7.33
N ALA A 497 5.96 6.73 -6.78
CA ALA A 497 6.00 5.43 -6.11
C ALA A 497 6.41 4.31 -7.08
N VAL A 498 5.82 4.27 -8.28
CA VAL A 498 6.17 3.26 -9.30
C VAL A 498 7.61 3.40 -9.76
N VAL A 499 8.09 4.63 -9.96
CA VAL A 499 9.49 4.90 -10.32
C VAL A 499 10.43 4.43 -9.21
N TRP A 500 10.13 4.75 -7.95
CA TRP A 500 10.97 4.37 -6.82
C TRP A 500 11.02 2.86 -6.59
N ILE A 501 9.87 2.18 -6.69
CA ILE A 501 9.79 0.72 -6.62
C ILE A 501 10.59 0.10 -7.77
N SER A 502 10.50 0.64 -8.98
CA SER A 502 11.25 0.16 -10.15
C SER A 502 12.77 0.31 -9.96
N ILE A 503 13.21 1.44 -9.38
CA ILE A 503 14.62 1.67 -9.04
C ILE A 503 15.07 0.68 -7.96
N GLY A 504 14.29 0.52 -6.89
CA GLY A 504 14.58 -0.44 -5.82
C GLY A 504 14.72 -1.86 -6.34
N MET A 505 13.77 -2.32 -7.17
CA MET A 505 13.84 -3.64 -7.82
C MET A 505 15.08 -3.77 -8.71
N LYS A 506 15.44 -2.74 -9.47
CA LYS A 506 16.67 -2.75 -10.28
C LYS A 506 17.91 -2.90 -9.41
N ILE A 507 18.03 -2.14 -8.33
CA ILE A 507 19.17 -2.22 -7.40
C ILE A 507 19.26 -3.61 -6.78
N VAL A 508 18.15 -4.16 -6.28
CA VAL A 508 18.15 -5.50 -5.69
C VAL A 508 18.50 -6.57 -6.72
N SER A 509 17.98 -6.46 -7.94
CA SER A 509 18.34 -7.38 -9.02
C SER A 509 19.81 -7.27 -9.44
N ALA A 510 20.43 -6.09 -9.29
CA ALA A 510 21.84 -5.87 -9.56
C ALA A 510 22.72 -6.50 -8.46
N LEU A 511 22.34 -6.34 -7.20
CA LEU A 511 23.02 -6.96 -6.05
C LEU A 511 22.96 -8.50 -6.12
N GLY A 512 21.87 -9.06 -6.64
CA GLY A 512 21.72 -10.51 -6.82
C GLY A 512 22.48 -11.12 -8.00
N LYS A 513 23.14 -10.30 -8.85
CA LYS A 513 24.02 -10.78 -9.93
C LYS A 513 25.47 -10.74 -9.45
N ILE A 514 25.83 -11.66 -8.55
CA ILE A 514 27.23 -11.96 -8.32
C ILE A 514 27.69 -12.78 -9.54
N ARG A 515 28.50 -12.14 -10.39
CA ARG A 515 29.17 -12.80 -11.50
C ARG A 515 30.42 -13.45 -10.88
N VAL A 516 30.41 -14.78 -10.78
CA VAL A 516 31.63 -15.55 -10.46
C VAL A 516 32.62 -15.40 -11.60
#